data_AF-A0A5M6IN20-F1
#
_entry.id   AF-A0A5M6IN20-F1
#
_cell.length_a   1.000
_cell.length_b   1.000
_cell.length_c   1.000
_cell.angle_alpha   90.00
_cell.angle_beta   90.00
_cell.angle_gamma   90.00
#
_symmetry.space_group_name_H-M   'P 1'
#
loop_
_entity.id
_entity.type
_entity.pdbx_description
1 polymer ?
#
loop_
_entity_poly.entity_id
_entity_poly.type
_entity_poly.pdbx_seq_one_letter_code
_entity_poly.pdbx_strand_id
1 'polypeptide(L)'
;MSLIDARFADIWDFSNGNTWDFDSSGVLNQYGPNMPSQGYEFDSGSGLWVPAGRAFYGQITNAVRNPRCEGAAVGSPGTGPLNWTIPVGGSRQIVWQGIENGVPCFDVKCTGVAGGTTGVDALALNFSMDTAGTPTITGDVFSSSIFIKLVDGVLPGRVVLGTATTDSSTGTTDYKVITVINLGDDASRLKRYSTLPVVSKTGNLTSQQTLWVYTKGGDTLNFTMRFGAPVFSKTPFLPPVILPPVGAPAQSTRLGDNASMKAAAYAQTFGAGQRGTGIMQARVDAIPPAGSYAPLFCVGSDANNCLTLYVGADAKLHAKAIIGGTQLGEAVSAGTVTAGTAFAGGLRWSEAGYALVLNGADPVGVTATLPALFGLLPGRDYAGYYLNGRQRPTGFWGRLLSDSDLKAKCVVGGVYA
;
A
#
# COMPACT_ATOMS: atom_id res chain seq x y z
N MET A 1 20.08 26.64 -3.83
CA MET A 1 20.02 25.50 -4.76
C MET A 1 18.88 24.60 -4.30
N SER A 2 17.93 24.22 -5.17
CA SER A 2 16.91 23.24 -4.76
C SER A 2 17.59 21.87 -4.67
N LEU A 3 17.24 21.07 -3.66
CA LEU A 3 17.79 19.73 -3.45
C LEU A 3 17.37 18.71 -4.53
N ILE A 4 16.78 19.18 -5.64
CA ILE A 4 16.27 18.35 -6.73
C ILE A 4 17.42 17.98 -7.71
N ASP A 5 18.49 18.78 -7.79
CA ASP A 5 19.56 18.61 -8.80
C ASP A 5 20.81 17.83 -8.32
N ALA A 6 20.97 17.57 -7.02
CA ALA A 6 22.03 16.70 -6.52
C ALA A 6 21.59 15.23 -6.61
N ARG A 7 22.53 14.30 -6.85
CA ARG A 7 22.20 12.87 -6.89
C ARG A 7 21.57 12.51 -5.56
N PHE A 8 20.34 12.00 -5.60
CA PHE A 8 19.52 11.74 -4.41
C PHE A 8 20.25 10.90 -3.34
N ALA A 9 21.15 10.01 -3.76
CA ALA A 9 22.01 9.20 -2.89
C ALA A 9 23.06 9.99 -2.08
N ASP A 10 23.41 11.20 -2.51
CA ASP A 10 24.38 12.04 -1.79
C ASP A 10 23.73 12.73 -0.59
N ILE A 11 22.41 12.98 -0.64
CA ILE A 11 21.65 13.71 0.38
C ILE A 11 20.95 12.78 1.37
N TRP A 12 20.49 11.62 0.90
CA TRP A 12 19.58 10.77 1.66
C TRP A 12 20.21 9.40 1.95
N ASP A 13 20.05 8.95 3.19
CA ASP A 13 20.26 7.56 3.59
C ASP A 13 18.92 6.83 3.53
N PHE A 14 18.94 5.62 2.97
CA PHE A 14 17.79 4.71 2.96
C PHE A 14 18.12 3.46 3.74
N SER A 15 17.17 3.01 4.57
CA SER A 15 17.25 1.73 5.25
C SER A 15 15.95 0.97 5.13
N ASN A 16 15.75 0.33 3.97
CA ASN A 16 14.62 -0.55 3.69
C ASN A 16 15.10 -1.96 3.33
N GLY A 17 14.21 -2.94 3.49
CA GLY A 17 14.43 -4.28 2.96
C GLY A 17 14.18 -4.33 1.45
N ASN A 18 14.14 -5.54 0.90
CA ASN A 18 13.69 -5.72 -0.48
C ASN A 18 12.26 -5.20 -0.65
N THR A 19 12.03 -4.41 -1.69
CA THR A 19 10.70 -3.89 -2.05
C THR A 19 10.33 -4.29 -3.47
N TRP A 20 9.03 -4.37 -3.78
CA TRP A 20 8.53 -4.66 -5.11
C TRP A 20 7.68 -3.50 -5.59
N ASP A 21 7.98 -2.97 -6.78
CA ASP A 21 7.25 -1.84 -7.35
C ASP A 21 7.25 -1.94 -8.88
N PHE A 22 6.29 -1.28 -9.51
CA PHE A 22 6.22 -1.21 -10.97
C PHE A 22 7.19 -0.17 -11.50
N ASP A 23 7.76 -0.42 -12.68
CA ASP A 23 8.53 0.57 -13.45
C ASP A 23 7.65 1.32 -14.47
N SER A 24 8.27 2.19 -15.26
CA SER A 24 7.60 2.97 -16.31
C SER A 24 7.01 2.12 -17.45
N SER A 25 7.39 0.85 -17.55
CA SER A 25 6.85 -0.11 -18.53
C SER A 25 5.76 -1.00 -17.92
N GLY A 26 5.43 -0.82 -16.64
CA GLY A 26 4.47 -1.66 -15.94
C GLY A 26 5.01 -3.03 -15.57
N VAL A 27 6.32 -3.21 -15.52
CA VAL A 27 6.95 -4.44 -15.06
C VAL A 27 7.19 -4.35 -13.55
N LEU A 28 6.73 -5.35 -12.82
CA LEU A 28 6.99 -5.48 -11.38
C LEU A 28 8.45 -5.89 -11.16
N ASN A 29 9.23 -5.03 -10.53
CA ASN A 29 10.64 -5.25 -10.26
C ASN A 29 10.92 -5.34 -8.76
N GLN A 30 11.94 -6.11 -8.40
CA GLN A 30 12.50 -6.12 -7.06
C GLN A 30 13.56 -5.02 -6.95
N TYR A 31 13.41 -4.15 -5.97
CA TYR A 31 14.45 -3.21 -5.56
C TYR A 31 15.16 -3.82 -4.35
N GLY A 32 16.49 -3.92 -4.45
CA GLY A 32 17.35 -4.41 -3.38
C GLY A 32 17.34 -3.52 -2.13
N PRO A 33 18.00 -3.95 -1.04
CA PRO A 33 18.02 -3.22 0.21
C PRO A 33 18.64 -1.84 0.04
N ASN A 34 18.18 -0.89 0.84
CA ASN A 34 18.62 0.51 0.84
C ASN A 34 18.44 1.22 -0.50
N MET A 35 17.60 0.68 -1.40
CA MET A 35 17.29 1.31 -2.67
C MET A 35 15.92 1.98 -2.67
N PRO A 36 15.84 3.17 -3.26
CA PRO A 36 14.58 3.87 -3.44
C PRO A 36 13.66 3.17 -4.45
N SER A 37 12.42 2.83 -4.10
CA SER A 37 11.41 2.56 -5.14
C SER A 37 10.86 3.89 -5.67
N GLN A 38 10.87 4.08 -6.99
CA GLN A 38 10.36 5.31 -7.60
C GLN A 38 8.83 5.36 -7.65
N GLY A 39 8.18 4.19 -7.69
CA GLY A 39 6.73 4.08 -7.75
C GLY A 39 6.15 4.51 -9.07
N TYR A 40 5.58 3.57 -9.81
CA TYR A 40 4.74 3.86 -10.96
C TYR A 40 3.32 3.34 -10.72
N GLU A 41 2.34 4.08 -11.23
CA GLU A 41 0.94 3.68 -11.19
C GLU A 41 0.33 3.76 -12.57
N PHE A 42 -0.58 2.84 -12.84
CA PHE A 42 -1.31 2.81 -14.08
C PHE A 42 -2.40 3.89 -14.04
N ASP A 43 -2.29 4.88 -14.91
CA ASP A 43 -3.33 5.87 -15.13
C ASP A 43 -4.29 5.35 -16.22
N SER A 44 -5.54 5.09 -15.84
CA SER A 44 -6.56 4.62 -16.77
C SER A 44 -6.99 5.65 -17.81
N GLY A 45 -6.79 6.95 -17.55
CA GLY A 45 -7.10 8.01 -18.51
C GLY A 45 -6.11 8.06 -19.67
N SER A 46 -4.81 7.99 -19.37
CA SER A 46 -3.75 7.97 -20.39
C SER A 46 -3.43 6.58 -20.92
N GLY A 47 -3.78 5.52 -20.19
CA GLY A 47 -3.38 4.15 -20.51
C GLY A 47 -1.89 3.87 -20.25
N LEU A 48 -1.20 4.76 -19.54
CA LEU A 48 0.24 4.70 -19.31
C LEU A 48 0.58 4.51 -17.84
N TRP A 49 1.79 4.02 -17.58
CA TRP A 49 2.38 3.99 -16.25
C TRP A 49 3.05 5.34 -15.98
N VAL A 50 2.49 6.10 -15.05
CA VAL A 50 3.00 7.42 -14.67
C VAL A 50 3.79 7.31 -13.37
N PRO A 51 4.87 8.11 -13.20
CA PRO A 51 5.52 8.22 -11.90
C PRO A 51 4.48 8.60 -10.87
N ALA A 52 4.40 7.85 -9.78
CA ALA A 52 3.41 8.01 -8.70
C ALA A 52 4.05 8.54 -7.41
N GLY A 53 5.33 8.91 -7.47
CA GLY A 53 6.10 9.29 -6.29
C GLY A 53 6.51 8.09 -5.45
N ARG A 54 7.36 8.38 -4.47
CA ARG A 54 7.99 7.34 -3.67
C ARG A 54 7.01 6.78 -2.66
N ALA A 55 6.96 5.45 -2.61
CA ALA A 55 6.24 4.70 -1.59
C ALA A 55 6.91 4.83 -0.21
N PHE A 56 6.12 5.13 0.81
CA PHE A 56 6.51 5.04 2.22
C PHE A 56 5.44 4.28 2.99
N TYR A 57 5.80 3.09 3.43
CA TYR A 57 4.95 2.19 4.16
C TYR A 57 5.68 1.70 5.40
N GLY A 58 4.91 1.38 6.43
CA GLY A 58 5.43 0.67 7.59
C GLY A 58 5.79 -0.78 7.27
N GLN A 59 6.15 -1.52 8.31
CA GLN A 59 6.32 -2.96 8.22
C GLN A 59 4.97 -3.61 7.88
N ILE A 60 4.94 -4.46 6.86
CA ILE A 60 3.72 -5.15 6.42
C ILE A 60 4.05 -6.60 6.14
N THR A 61 3.17 -7.48 6.59
CA THR A 61 3.29 -8.92 6.38
C THR A 61 2.22 -9.40 5.41
N ASN A 62 2.63 -10.09 4.35
CA ASN A 62 1.72 -10.83 3.49
C ASN A 62 1.52 -12.23 4.08
N ALA A 63 0.29 -12.51 4.53
CA ALA A 63 -0.12 -13.79 5.09
C ALA A 63 -0.19 -14.92 4.05
N VAL A 64 -0.28 -14.60 2.75
CA VAL A 64 -0.18 -15.61 1.70
C VAL A 64 1.26 -16.12 1.65
N ARG A 65 1.45 -17.41 1.95
CA ARG A 65 2.78 -18.04 2.04
C ARG A 65 3.43 -18.30 0.68
N ASN A 66 2.62 -18.45 -0.37
CA ASN A 66 3.11 -18.72 -1.71
C ASN A 66 2.54 -17.74 -2.74
N PRO A 67 2.83 -16.44 -2.64
CA PRO A 67 2.33 -15.46 -3.59
C PRO A 67 3.05 -15.57 -4.95
N ARG A 68 4.12 -16.35 -5.05
CA ARG A 68 4.86 -16.63 -6.29
C ARG A 68 4.27 -17.75 -7.14
N CYS A 69 3.19 -18.39 -6.70
CA CYS A 69 2.60 -19.54 -7.39
C CYS A 69 3.59 -20.71 -7.58
N GLU A 70 4.56 -20.88 -6.67
CA GLU A 70 5.58 -21.93 -6.76
C GLU A 70 4.97 -23.32 -6.54
N GLY A 71 5.52 -24.34 -7.19
CA GLY A 71 5.01 -25.72 -7.11
C GLY A 71 3.80 -26.01 -8.00
N ALA A 72 3.26 -25.03 -8.72
CA ALA A 72 2.31 -25.33 -9.78
C ALA A 72 2.99 -26.14 -10.89
N ALA A 73 2.26 -27.08 -11.51
CA ALA A 73 2.75 -27.88 -12.61
C ALA A 73 1.65 -28.08 -13.66
N VAL A 74 2.01 -27.86 -14.92
CA VAL A 74 1.11 -28.00 -16.08
C VAL A 74 0.64 -29.46 -16.20
N GLY A 75 -0.65 -29.65 -16.47
CA GLY A 75 -1.22 -30.98 -16.69
C GLY A 75 -2.75 -31.03 -16.59
N SER A 76 -3.31 -32.23 -16.75
CA SER A 76 -4.75 -32.53 -16.61
C SER A 76 -4.95 -33.59 -15.52
N PRO A 77 -5.30 -33.22 -14.28
CA PRO A 77 -5.72 -31.88 -13.86
C PRO A 77 -4.58 -30.89 -13.56
N GLY A 78 -3.32 -31.35 -13.53
CA GLY A 78 -2.15 -30.56 -13.12
C GLY A 78 -2.07 -30.39 -11.60
N THR A 79 -1.01 -29.73 -11.13
CA THR A 79 -0.78 -29.45 -9.70
C THR A 79 -0.89 -27.95 -9.46
N GLY A 80 -1.71 -27.53 -8.49
CA GLY A 80 -1.80 -26.11 -8.09
C GLY A 80 -0.57 -25.65 -7.30
N PRO A 81 -0.40 -24.34 -7.07
CA PRO A 81 0.69 -23.85 -6.22
C PRO A 81 0.68 -24.48 -4.82
N LEU A 82 1.87 -24.65 -4.23
CA LEU A 82 2.00 -25.09 -2.85
C LEU A 82 1.21 -24.16 -1.91
N ASN A 83 0.58 -24.73 -0.87
CA ASN A 83 -0.25 -24.02 0.10
C ASN A 83 -1.55 -23.40 -0.45
N TRP A 84 -1.96 -23.75 -1.66
CA TRP A 84 -3.22 -23.29 -2.25
C TRP A 84 -4.19 -24.46 -2.46
N THR A 85 -5.48 -24.18 -2.31
CA THR A 85 -6.54 -25.13 -2.67
C THR A 85 -7.31 -24.60 -3.87
N ILE A 86 -7.51 -25.44 -4.88
CA ILE A 86 -8.18 -25.08 -6.15
C ILE A 86 -9.43 -25.96 -6.38
N PRO A 87 -10.50 -25.91 -5.57
CA PRO A 87 -11.72 -26.65 -5.89
C PRO A 87 -12.32 -26.18 -7.22
N VAL A 88 -12.90 -27.09 -7.99
CA VAL A 88 -13.58 -26.77 -9.25
C VAL A 88 -14.90 -27.50 -9.37
N GLY A 89 -15.90 -26.82 -9.95
CA GLY A 89 -17.22 -27.39 -10.25
C GLY A 89 -17.29 -28.21 -11.54
N GLY A 90 -16.18 -28.31 -12.28
CA GLY A 90 -16.03 -29.06 -13.53
C GLY A 90 -14.63 -29.68 -13.68
N SER A 91 -14.15 -29.88 -14.91
CA SER A 91 -12.77 -30.31 -15.15
C SER A 91 -11.82 -29.12 -15.08
N ARG A 92 -10.66 -29.32 -14.46
CA ARG A 92 -9.58 -28.30 -14.41
C ARG A 92 -8.32 -28.80 -15.08
N GLN A 93 -7.54 -27.86 -15.61
CA GLN A 93 -6.18 -28.08 -16.08
C GLN A 93 -5.32 -26.88 -15.70
N ILE A 94 -4.10 -27.13 -15.25
CA ILE A 94 -3.08 -26.08 -15.21
C ILE A 94 -2.42 -26.07 -16.57
N VAL A 95 -2.55 -24.98 -17.33
CA VAL A 95 -2.11 -24.92 -18.74
C VAL A 95 -0.83 -24.12 -18.95
N TRP A 96 -0.49 -23.25 -17.99
CA TRP A 96 0.72 -22.45 -18.05
C TRP A 96 1.16 -22.02 -16.65
N GLN A 97 2.46 -21.79 -16.48
CA GLN A 97 3.08 -21.15 -15.32
C GLN A 97 4.25 -20.31 -15.83
N GLY A 98 4.45 -19.13 -15.24
CA GLY A 98 5.57 -18.27 -15.60
C GLY A 98 5.46 -16.88 -15.01
N ILE A 99 6.04 -15.90 -15.71
CA ILE A 99 6.04 -14.50 -15.30
C ILE A 99 5.40 -13.68 -16.41
N GLU A 100 4.48 -12.77 -16.06
CA GLU A 100 3.93 -11.76 -16.95
C GLU A 100 4.12 -10.38 -16.30
N ASN A 101 4.77 -9.45 -17.00
CA ASN A 101 5.05 -8.10 -16.50
C ASN A 101 5.70 -8.11 -15.11
N GLY A 102 6.64 -9.03 -14.88
CA GLY A 102 7.32 -9.21 -13.59
C GLY A 102 6.47 -9.88 -12.49
N VAL A 103 5.18 -10.14 -12.75
CA VAL A 103 4.28 -10.82 -11.82
C VAL A 103 4.38 -12.34 -12.03
N PRO A 104 4.75 -13.13 -11.01
CA PRO A 104 4.69 -14.58 -11.08
C PRO A 104 3.24 -15.06 -11.09
N CYS A 105 2.91 -15.91 -12.05
CA CYS A 105 1.56 -16.27 -12.43
C CYS A 105 1.43 -17.73 -12.87
N PHE A 106 0.20 -18.23 -12.92
CA PHE A 106 -0.19 -19.48 -13.55
C PHE A 106 -1.60 -19.39 -14.13
N ASP A 107 -1.91 -20.29 -15.06
CA ASP A 107 -3.18 -20.33 -15.78
C ASP A 107 -3.97 -21.57 -15.42
N VAL A 108 -5.24 -21.37 -15.06
CA VAL A 108 -6.21 -22.44 -14.84
C VAL A 108 -7.22 -22.42 -15.95
N LYS A 109 -7.32 -23.52 -16.68
CA LYS A 109 -8.40 -23.79 -17.63
C LYS A 109 -9.50 -24.59 -16.95
N CYS A 110 -10.72 -24.09 -17.05
CA CYS A 110 -11.93 -24.75 -16.56
C CYS A 110 -12.80 -25.14 -17.75
N THR A 111 -13.14 -26.44 -17.84
CA THR A 111 -14.00 -26.97 -18.91
C THR A 111 -15.09 -27.89 -18.38
N GLY A 112 -16.17 -28.05 -19.14
CA GLY A 112 -17.25 -29.00 -18.86
C GLY A 112 -18.54 -28.29 -18.49
N VAL A 113 -19.27 -28.85 -17.51
CA VAL A 113 -20.53 -28.29 -17.03
C VAL A 113 -20.43 -28.10 -15.52
N ALA A 114 -20.85 -26.96 -15.01
CA ALA A 114 -20.93 -26.72 -13.57
C ALA A 114 -21.93 -27.70 -12.93
N GLY A 115 -21.47 -28.58 -12.04
CA GLY A 115 -22.35 -29.54 -11.36
C GLY A 115 -23.18 -28.92 -10.22
N GLY A 116 -24.45 -29.32 -10.05
CA GLY A 116 -25.28 -29.03 -8.85
C GLY A 116 -26.20 -27.80 -8.93
N THR A 117 -27.10 -27.65 -7.94
CA THR A 117 -28.10 -26.55 -7.83
C THR A 117 -27.45 -25.17 -7.63
N THR A 118 -28.13 -24.11 -8.10
CA THR A 118 -27.74 -22.68 -8.14
C THR A 118 -26.73 -22.19 -7.07
N GLY A 119 -25.64 -21.54 -7.49
CA GLY A 119 -24.65 -20.91 -6.59
C GLY A 119 -23.32 -21.65 -6.45
N VAL A 120 -22.93 -22.43 -7.45
CA VAL A 120 -21.73 -23.28 -7.42
C VAL A 120 -20.51 -22.52 -7.93
N ASP A 121 -19.39 -22.69 -7.22
CA ASP A 121 -18.08 -22.21 -7.65
C ASP A 121 -17.59 -23.03 -8.84
N ALA A 122 -17.56 -22.45 -10.04
CA ALA A 122 -16.86 -23.06 -11.18
C ALA A 122 -15.38 -23.23 -10.87
N LEU A 123 -14.83 -22.29 -10.10
CA LEU A 123 -13.48 -22.31 -9.56
C LEU A 123 -13.47 -21.59 -8.21
N ALA A 124 -12.85 -22.18 -7.21
CA ALA A 124 -12.50 -21.51 -5.96
C ALA A 124 -10.97 -21.58 -5.78
N LEU A 125 -10.35 -20.48 -5.35
CA LEU A 125 -8.96 -20.43 -4.95
C LEU A 125 -8.88 -19.98 -3.50
N ASN A 126 -8.22 -20.78 -2.66
CA ASN A 126 -7.91 -20.44 -1.27
C ASN A 126 -6.40 -20.34 -1.14
N PHE A 127 -5.88 -19.18 -0.73
CA PHE A 127 -4.44 -18.84 -0.84
C PHE A 127 -3.61 -19.11 0.43
N SER A 128 -4.18 -19.80 1.41
CA SER A 128 -3.45 -20.30 2.59
C SER A 128 -4.08 -21.61 3.06
N MET A 129 -3.26 -22.64 3.29
CA MET A 129 -3.71 -23.98 3.69
C MET A 129 -3.38 -24.34 5.15
N ASP A 130 -2.91 -23.39 5.97
CA ASP A 130 -2.95 -23.69 7.39
C ASP A 130 -4.41 -23.64 7.85
N THR A 131 -4.89 -24.77 8.39
CA THR A 131 -6.13 -24.90 9.16
C THR A 131 -6.34 -23.78 10.19
N ALA A 132 -5.28 -23.06 10.59
CA ALA A 132 -5.31 -21.93 11.51
C ALA A 132 -5.38 -20.52 10.85
N GLY A 133 -5.39 -20.39 9.51
CA GLY A 133 -5.50 -19.09 8.81
C GLY A 133 -4.61 -17.97 9.38
N THR A 134 -5.00 -16.70 9.17
CA THR A 134 -4.39 -15.56 9.89
C THR A 134 -5.22 -15.23 11.12
N PRO A 135 -4.67 -15.26 12.35
CA PRO A 135 -5.41 -14.89 13.55
C PRO A 135 -6.04 -13.51 13.42
N THR A 136 -7.31 -13.39 13.81
CA THR A 136 -8.08 -12.15 13.69
C THR A 136 -9.08 -12.01 14.81
N ILE A 137 -9.60 -10.79 15.00
CA ILE A 137 -10.74 -10.48 15.85
C ILE A 137 -11.80 -9.69 15.06
N THR A 138 -12.99 -9.54 15.65
CA THR A 138 -14.03 -8.66 15.12
C THR A 138 -13.52 -7.22 15.00
N GLY A 139 -13.81 -6.57 13.87
CA GLY A 139 -13.40 -5.19 13.57
C GLY A 139 -12.06 -5.09 12.86
N ASP A 140 -11.28 -6.17 12.78
CA ASP A 140 -10.05 -6.17 12.00
C ASP A 140 -10.32 -5.89 10.52
N VAL A 141 -9.47 -5.04 9.92
CA VAL A 141 -9.50 -4.75 8.50
C VAL A 141 -8.32 -5.43 7.82
N PHE A 142 -8.61 -6.23 6.80
CA PHE A 142 -7.62 -6.81 5.91
C PHE A 142 -7.64 -6.11 4.57
N SER A 143 -6.47 -6.01 3.95
CA SER A 143 -6.36 -5.79 2.53
C SER A 143 -6.12 -7.12 1.83
N SER A 144 -6.87 -7.33 0.76
CA SER A 144 -6.81 -8.53 -0.08
C SER A 144 -6.64 -8.07 -1.51
N SER A 145 -5.67 -8.63 -2.23
CA SER A 145 -5.49 -8.35 -3.65
C SER A 145 -4.88 -9.50 -4.42
N ILE A 146 -5.07 -9.50 -5.73
CA ILE A 146 -4.52 -10.50 -6.65
C ILE A 146 -4.49 -9.94 -8.06
N PHE A 147 -3.52 -10.38 -8.86
CA PHE A 147 -3.48 -10.08 -10.29
C PHE A 147 -4.29 -11.11 -11.07
N ILE A 148 -5.22 -10.66 -11.91
CA ILE A 148 -6.12 -11.52 -12.67
C ILE A 148 -6.22 -11.03 -14.12
N LYS A 149 -6.35 -11.98 -15.06
CA LYS A 149 -6.88 -11.74 -16.41
C LYS A 149 -7.60 -12.97 -16.95
N LEU A 150 -8.48 -12.76 -17.93
CA LEU A 150 -9.03 -13.81 -18.80
C LEU A 150 -8.06 -14.00 -19.97
N VAL A 151 -7.47 -15.19 -20.06
CA VAL A 151 -6.51 -15.56 -21.11
C VAL A 151 -7.24 -16.01 -22.36
N ASP A 152 -8.31 -16.80 -22.18
CA ASP A 152 -9.10 -17.38 -23.28
C ASP A 152 -10.51 -17.73 -22.80
N GLY A 153 -11.46 -17.83 -23.74
CA GLY A 153 -12.84 -18.23 -23.53
C GLY A 153 -13.75 -17.12 -23.01
N VAL A 154 -14.90 -17.51 -22.46
CA VAL A 154 -15.93 -16.60 -21.94
C VAL A 154 -16.21 -16.95 -20.49
N LEU A 155 -16.23 -15.95 -19.61
CA LEU A 155 -16.64 -16.19 -18.23
C LEU A 155 -18.14 -16.48 -18.16
N PRO A 156 -18.55 -17.65 -17.65
CA PRO A 156 -19.96 -18.01 -17.50
C PRO A 156 -20.70 -17.22 -16.41
N GLY A 157 -19.99 -16.40 -15.62
CA GLY A 157 -20.59 -15.62 -14.55
C GLY A 157 -19.65 -14.54 -14.00
N ARG A 158 -19.55 -14.43 -12.68
CA ARG A 158 -18.81 -13.36 -12.01
C ARG A 158 -17.60 -13.87 -11.25
N VAL A 159 -16.53 -13.08 -11.24
CA VAL A 159 -15.36 -13.30 -10.39
C VAL A 159 -15.53 -12.49 -9.12
N VAL A 160 -15.21 -13.07 -7.98
CA VAL A 160 -15.37 -12.43 -6.67
C VAL A 160 -14.11 -12.63 -5.85
N LEU A 161 -13.55 -11.53 -5.37
CA LEU A 161 -12.48 -11.54 -4.38
C LEU A 161 -13.08 -11.26 -3.00
N GLY A 162 -12.67 -12.05 -2.02
CA GLY A 162 -13.15 -11.90 -0.66
C GLY A 162 -12.26 -12.57 0.37
N THR A 163 -12.89 -12.87 1.50
CA THR A 163 -12.26 -13.56 2.63
C THR A 163 -13.17 -14.63 3.17
N ALA A 164 -12.58 -15.75 3.57
CA ALA A 164 -13.21 -16.72 4.44
C ALA A 164 -12.71 -16.50 5.87
N THR A 165 -13.63 -16.29 6.81
CA THR A 165 -13.31 -16.19 8.23
C THR A 165 -13.88 -17.40 8.97
N THR A 166 -13.00 -18.24 9.49
CA THR A 166 -13.38 -19.44 10.23
C THR A 166 -13.23 -19.20 11.73
N ASP A 167 -14.28 -19.52 12.47
CA ASP A 167 -14.22 -19.59 13.93
C ASP A 167 -13.79 -20.99 14.33
N SER A 168 -12.58 -21.10 14.89
CA SER A 168 -11.98 -22.38 15.25
C SER A 168 -12.70 -23.05 16.43
N SER A 169 -13.49 -22.30 17.21
CA SER A 169 -14.27 -22.87 18.32
C SER A 169 -15.53 -23.60 17.84
N THR A 170 -16.12 -23.17 16.72
CA THR A 170 -17.38 -23.72 16.18
C THR A 170 -17.19 -24.42 14.84
N GLY A 171 -16.02 -24.32 14.21
CA GLY A 171 -15.76 -24.79 12.84
C GLY A 171 -16.54 -24.04 11.76
N THR A 172 -17.34 -23.03 12.14
CA THR A 172 -18.20 -22.31 11.20
C THR A 172 -17.38 -21.30 10.41
N THR A 173 -17.57 -21.29 9.09
CA THR A 173 -16.90 -20.34 8.18
C THR A 173 -17.89 -19.32 7.66
N ASP A 174 -17.57 -18.05 7.82
CA ASP A 174 -18.28 -16.92 7.23
C ASP A 174 -17.53 -16.44 5.99
N TYR A 175 -18.23 -16.42 4.86
CA TYR A 175 -17.67 -15.98 3.59
C TYR A 175 -18.11 -14.57 3.31
N LYS A 176 -17.18 -13.62 3.47
CA LYS A 176 -17.45 -12.24 3.15
C LYS A 176 -17.04 -11.96 1.71
N VAL A 177 -18.05 -11.87 0.85
CA VAL A 177 -17.95 -11.39 -0.52
C VAL A 177 -17.95 -9.88 -0.49
N ILE A 178 -16.91 -9.25 -1.04
CA ILE A 178 -16.73 -7.80 -0.87
C ILE A 178 -16.56 -7.11 -2.22
N THR A 179 -15.89 -7.75 -3.17
CA THR A 179 -15.66 -7.14 -4.48
C THR A 179 -15.99 -8.10 -5.60
N VAL A 180 -17.06 -7.78 -6.33
CA VAL A 180 -17.32 -8.37 -7.65
C VAL A 180 -16.34 -7.75 -8.62
N ILE A 181 -15.52 -8.60 -9.22
CA ILE A 181 -14.54 -8.22 -10.22
C ILE A 181 -15.22 -8.25 -11.59
N ASN A 182 -15.37 -7.07 -12.18
CA ASN A 182 -15.75 -6.92 -13.57
C ASN A 182 -14.48 -6.90 -14.40
N LEU A 183 -14.20 -7.98 -15.14
CA LEU A 183 -13.04 -8.00 -16.03
C LEU A 183 -13.24 -7.06 -17.25
N GLY A 184 -14.49 -6.82 -17.66
CA GLY A 184 -14.87 -5.82 -18.68
C GLY A 184 -14.12 -5.97 -20.02
N ASP A 185 -13.98 -4.88 -20.75
CA ASP A 185 -13.27 -4.82 -22.05
C ASP A 185 -11.75 -5.02 -21.93
N ASP A 186 -11.22 -4.91 -20.71
CA ASP A 186 -9.79 -5.06 -20.39
C ASP A 186 -9.43 -6.46 -19.86
N ALA A 187 -10.31 -7.45 -20.05
CA ALA A 187 -10.13 -8.79 -19.53
C ALA A 187 -8.82 -9.46 -19.99
N SER A 188 -8.22 -9.00 -21.09
CA SER A 188 -6.97 -9.51 -21.65
C SER A 188 -5.70 -9.02 -20.95
N ARG A 189 -5.78 -7.98 -20.11
CA ARG A 189 -4.63 -7.41 -19.41
C ARG A 189 -4.57 -7.89 -17.96
N LEU A 190 -3.38 -8.31 -17.52
CA LEU A 190 -3.15 -8.64 -16.13
C LEU A 190 -3.31 -7.39 -15.25
N LYS A 191 -4.33 -7.38 -14.40
CA LYS A 191 -4.67 -6.26 -13.52
C LYS A 191 -4.74 -6.70 -12.07
N ARG A 192 -4.29 -5.83 -11.16
CA ARG A 192 -4.46 -6.05 -9.73
C ARG A 192 -5.87 -5.63 -9.32
N TYR A 193 -6.62 -6.55 -8.76
CA TYR A 193 -7.88 -6.28 -8.09
C TYR A 193 -7.67 -6.33 -6.59
N SER A 194 -8.38 -5.51 -5.84
CA SER A 194 -8.24 -5.44 -4.39
C SER A 194 -9.56 -5.17 -3.67
N THR A 195 -9.58 -5.50 -2.39
CA THR A 195 -10.70 -5.29 -1.49
C THR A 195 -10.24 -5.10 -0.04
N LEU A 196 -11.06 -4.45 0.78
CA LEU A 196 -10.76 -4.14 2.19
C LEU A 196 -11.76 -4.80 3.16
N PRO A 197 -11.69 -6.13 3.36
CA PRO A 197 -12.55 -6.83 4.30
C PRO A 197 -12.49 -6.34 5.73
N VAL A 198 -13.66 -6.14 6.31
CA VAL A 198 -13.82 -5.99 7.76
C VAL A 198 -14.35 -7.29 8.34
N VAL A 199 -13.68 -7.85 9.33
CA VAL A 199 -14.13 -9.05 10.05
C VAL A 199 -15.33 -8.68 10.93
N SER A 200 -16.50 -9.24 10.62
CA SER A 200 -17.75 -9.00 11.37
C SER A 200 -18.09 -10.11 12.36
N LYS A 201 -17.50 -11.29 12.20
CA LYS A 201 -17.74 -12.43 13.07
C LYS A 201 -17.07 -12.23 14.43
N THR A 202 -17.59 -12.86 15.48
CA THR A 202 -17.01 -12.92 16.84
C THR A 202 -16.48 -14.33 17.15
N GLY A 203 -15.53 -14.45 18.07
CA GLY A 203 -14.98 -15.74 18.50
C GLY A 203 -13.47 -15.87 18.30
N ASN A 204 -12.98 -17.12 18.23
CA ASN A 204 -11.58 -17.43 17.95
C ASN A 204 -11.39 -17.52 16.44
N LEU A 205 -11.06 -16.40 15.81
CA LEU A 205 -11.19 -16.26 14.37
C LEU A 205 -9.85 -16.39 13.66
N THR A 206 -9.94 -16.96 12.48
CA THR A 206 -8.87 -17.07 11.50
C THR A 206 -9.41 -16.57 10.17
N SER A 207 -8.64 -15.78 9.44
CA SER A 207 -9.06 -15.26 8.14
C SER A 207 -8.08 -15.65 7.05
N GLN A 208 -8.61 -15.91 5.86
CA GLN A 208 -7.82 -16.18 4.67
C GLN A 208 -8.43 -15.51 3.44
N GLN A 209 -7.57 -15.17 2.50
CA GLN A 209 -7.99 -14.69 1.19
C GLN A 209 -8.57 -15.83 0.36
N THR A 210 -9.66 -15.52 -0.34
CA THR A 210 -10.33 -16.44 -1.25
C THR A 210 -10.76 -15.73 -2.52
N LEU A 211 -10.75 -16.45 -3.63
CA LEU A 211 -11.29 -16.00 -4.92
C LEU A 211 -12.28 -17.05 -5.42
N TRP A 212 -13.44 -16.60 -5.90
CA TRP A 212 -14.46 -17.46 -6.50
C TRP A 212 -14.80 -17.01 -7.91
N VAL A 213 -15.04 -17.98 -8.78
CA VAL A 213 -15.71 -17.78 -10.07
C VAL A 213 -17.07 -18.43 -9.95
N TYR A 214 -18.11 -17.61 -9.76
CA TYR A 214 -19.47 -18.08 -9.59
C TYR A 214 -20.15 -18.35 -10.93
N THR A 215 -20.86 -19.47 -10.99
CA THR A 215 -21.70 -19.87 -12.12
C THR A 215 -23.04 -20.41 -11.67
N LYS A 216 -23.99 -20.50 -12.58
CA LYS A 216 -25.21 -21.24 -12.35
C LYS A 216 -24.96 -22.73 -12.65
N GLY A 217 -25.61 -23.58 -11.87
CA GLY A 217 -25.64 -25.01 -12.15
C GLY A 217 -26.12 -25.30 -13.57
N GLY A 218 -25.40 -26.15 -14.30
CA GLY A 218 -25.68 -26.46 -15.70
C GLY A 218 -25.00 -25.53 -16.72
N ASP A 219 -24.32 -24.45 -16.28
CA ASP A 219 -23.58 -23.60 -17.19
C ASP A 219 -22.40 -24.36 -17.81
N THR A 220 -22.18 -24.13 -19.11
CA THR A 220 -20.99 -24.64 -19.79
C THR A 220 -19.77 -23.83 -19.38
N LEU A 221 -18.74 -24.51 -18.89
CA LEU A 221 -17.45 -23.94 -18.55
C LEU A 221 -16.52 -24.12 -19.75
N ASN A 222 -15.94 -23.04 -20.25
CA ASN A 222 -14.80 -23.06 -21.16
C ASN A 222 -14.07 -21.72 -21.10
N PHE A 223 -13.18 -21.58 -20.12
CA PHE A 223 -12.38 -20.39 -19.93
C PHE A 223 -11.00 -20.73 -19.38
N THR A 224 -10.03 -19.87 -19.64
CA THR A 224 -8.70 -19.90 -19.04
C THR A 224 -8.45 -18.59 -18.33
N MET A 225 -8.15 -18.63 -17.03
CA MET A 225 -7.83 -17.45 -16.23
C MET A 225 -6.40 -17.52 -15.72
N ARG A 226 -5.73 -16.37 -15.70
CA ARG A 226 -4.41 -16.19 -15.10
C ARG A 226 -4.54 -15.56 -13.73
N PHE A 227 -3.78 -16.08 -12.77
CA PHE A 227 -3.72 -15.59 -11.40
C PHE A 227 -2.28 -15.36 -10.97
N GLY A 228 -2.00 -14.28 -10.25
CA GLY A 228 -0.63 -13.99 -9.79
C GLY A 228 -0.56 -13.08 -8.58
N ALA A 229 0.55 -13.21 -7.84
CA ALA A 229 0.93 -12.36 -6.70
C ALA A 229 -0.21 -11.96 -5.75
N PRO A 230 -0.98 -12.92 -5.19
CA PRO A 230 -1.94 -12.62 -4.15
C PRO A 230 -1.28 -11.99 -2.92
N VAL A 231 -1.92 -10.98 -2.35
CA VAL A 231 -1.51 -10.34 -1.11
C VAL A 231 -2.69 -10.29 -0.14
N PHE A 232 -2.45 -10.74 1.09
CA PHE A 232 -3.39 -10.64 2.19
C PHE A 232 -2.68 -10.09 3.43
N SER A 233 -3.03 -8.90 3.88
CA SER A 233 -2.38 -8.25 5.03
C SER A 233 -3.40 -7.57 5.93
N LYS A 234 -3.13 -7.53 7.23
CA LYS A 234 -3.96 -6.83 8.22
C LYS A 234 -3.66 -5.32 8.20
N THR A 235 -4.05 -4.65 7.11
CA THR A 235 -3.83 -3.22 6.87
C THR A 235 -5.10 -2.60 6.27
N PRO A 236 -5.45 -1.34 6.61
CA PRO A 236 -6.63 -0.65 6.08
C PRO A 236 -6.42 -0.05 4.68
N PHE A 237 -5.32 -0.40 4.01
CA PHE A 237 -4.95 0.05 2.67
C PHE A 237 -4.29 -1.10 1.93
N LEU A 238 -4.25 -1.01 0.60
CA LEU A 238 -3.60 -1.98 -0.26
C LEU A 238 -2.07 -1.80 -0.20
N PRO A 239 -1.29 -2.74 0.35
CA PRO A 239 0.16 -2.66 0.32
C PRO A 239 0.71 -2.92 -1.09
N PRO A 240 1.98 -2.59 -1.37
CA PRO A 240 2.65 -3.11 -2.55
C PRO A 240 2.75 -4.65 -2.51
N VAL A 241 3.21 -5.23 -3.60
CA VAL A 241 3.43 -6.67 -3.66
C VAL A 241 4.54 -7.07 -2.67
N ILE A 242 4.33 -8.17 -1.96
CA ILE A 242 5.32 -8.72 -1.02
C ILE A 242 5.49 -10.19 -1.37
N LEU A 243 6.67 -10.54 -1.89
CA LEU A 243 7.03 -11.90 -2.29
C LEU A 243 8.17 -12.42 -1.40
N PRO A 244 8.13 -13.70 -0.97
CA PRO A 244 9.27 -14.34 -0.31
C PRO A 244 10.45 -14.52 -1.29
N PRO A 245 11.63 -14.96 -0.83
CA PRO A 245 12.67 -15.46 -1.71
C PRO A 245 12.16 -16.59 -2.63
N VAL A 246 12.72 -16.69 -3.83
CA VAL A 246 12.37 -17.77 -4.78
C VAL A 246 12.75 -19.13 -4.19
N GLY A 247 11.87 -20.12 -4.33
CA GLY A 247 12.07 -21.49 -3.84
C GLY A 247 11.82 -21.68 -2.35
N ALA A 248 11.33 -20.65 -1.65
CA ALA A 248 11.04 -20.69 -0.21
C ALA A 248 9.64 -20.13 0.10
N PRO A 249 8.55 -20.84 -0.25
CA PRO A 249 7.20 -20.42 0.08
C PRO A 249 7.01 -20.28 1.60
N ALA A 250 6.93 -19.04 2.07
CA ALA A 250 6.70 -18.69 3.45
C ALA A 250 5.95 -17.36 3.55
N GLN A 251 5.33 -17.13 4.71
CA GLN A 251 4.86 -15.79 5.06
C GLN A 251 6.03 -14.82 4.98
N SER A 252 5.84 -13.68 4.33
CA SER A 252 6.92 -12.71 4.12
C SER A 252 6.55 -11.36 4.66
N THR A 253 7.49 -10.77 5.40
CA THR A 253 7.35 -9.44 5.97
C THR A 253 8.32 -8.50 5.27
N ARG A 254 7.76 -7.44 4.71
CA ARG A 254 8.51 -6.29 4.22
C ARG A 254 8.85 -5.38 5.40
N LEU A 255 10.08 -4.90 5.46
CA LEU A 255 10.50 -3.87 6.42
C LEU A 255 9.92 -2.51 6.04
N GLY A 256 9.69 -1.65 7.05
CA GLY A 256 9.23 -0.28 6.82
C GLY A 256 10.25 0.55 6.04
N ASP A 257 9.75 1.49 5.24
CA ASP A 257 10.60 2.39 4.46
C ASP A 257 11.18 3.47 5.36
N ASN A 258 12.50 3.50 5.45
CA ASN A 258 13.22 4.50 6.21
C ASN A 258 14.05 5.34 5.27
N ALA A 259 13.89 6.64 5.38
CA ALA A 259 14.72 7.63 4.72
C ALA A 259 15.10 8.68 5.76
N SER A 260 16.34 9.13 5.71
CA SER A 260 16.83 10.24 6.53
C SER A 260 17.76 11.12 5.72
N MET A 261 17.64 12.43 5.88
CA MET A 261 18.62 13.35 5.30
C MET A 261 19.93 13.20 6.07
N LYS A 262 21.05 13.04 5.34
CA LYS A 262 22.38 12.97 5.95
C LYS A 262 22.65 14.23 6.76
N ALA A 263 23.32 14.07 7.91
CA ALA A 263 23.61 15.17 8.83
C ALA A 263 24.32 16.37 8.15
N ALA A 264 25.29 16.10 7.27
CA ALA A 264 25.99 17.15 6.53
C ALA A 264 25.06 17.92 5.56
N ALA A 265 24.19 17.20 4.85
CA ALA A 265 23.22 17.82 3.96
C ALA A 265 22.16 18.62 4.73
N TYR A 266 21.74 18.13 5.90
CA TYR A 266 20.86 18.85 6.81
C TYR A 266 21.49 20.16 7.28
N ALA A 267 22.73 20.11 7.79
CA ALA A 267 23.45 21.29 8.27
C ALA A 267 23.69 22.32 7.15
N GLN A 268 23.98 21.87 5.91
CA GLN A 268 24.09 22.78 4.77
C GLN A 268 22.74 23.41 4.38
N THR A 269 21.66 22.66 4.50
CA THR A 269 20.33 23.10 4.07
C THR A 269 19.71 24.06 5.08
N PHE A 270 19.73 23.71 6.37
CA PHE A 270 19.03 24.43 7.44
C PHE A 270 19.98 25.22 8.37
N GLY A 271 21.30 25.14 8.14
CA GLY A 271 22.31 25.73 9.03
C GLY A 271 22.36 25.02 10.39
N ALA A 272 22.78 25.75 11.42
CA ALA A 272 22.66 25.30 12.81
C ALA A 272 21.20 25.19 13.33
N GLY A 273 20.20 25.35 12.46
CA GLY A 273 19.02 24.48 12.49
C GLY A 273 17.78 24.92 13.25
N GLN A 274 17.53 26.19 13.54
CA GLN A 274 16.26 26.58 14.19
C GLN A 274 15.17 27.10 13.24
N ARG A 275 15.42 27.21 11.93
CA ARG A 275 14.39 27.65 10.97
C ARG A 275 14.43 26.91 9.64
N GLY A 276 13.27 26.76 9.03
CA GLY A 276 13.17 26.16 7.70
C GLY A 276 11.76 26.15 7.14
N THR A 277 11.65 25.68 5.91
CA THR A 277 10.38 25.37 5.25
C THR A 277 10.52 24.06 4.49
N GLY A 278 9.52 23.19 4.59
CA GLY A 278 9.39 21.94 3.84
C GLY A 278 8.02 21.86 3.18
N ILE A 279 7.98 21.48 1.90
CA ILE A 279 6.75 21.27 1.14
C ILE A 279 6.81 19.91 0.46
N MET A 280 5.74 19.15 0.60
CA MET A 280 5.58 17.85 -0.02
C MET A 280 4.23 17.72 -0.70
N GLN A 281 4.21 17.04 -1.83
CA GLN A 281 3.00 16.42 -2.36
C GLN A 281 2.94 14.99 -1.82
N ALA A 282 1.77 14.60 -1.32
CA ALA A 282 1.56 13.29 -0.76
C ALA A 282 0.18 12.75 -1.14
N ARG A 283 0.04 11.43 -1.02
CA ARG A 283 -1.21 10.71 -1.01
C ARG A 283 -1.14 9.72 0.15
N VAL A 284 -2.13 9.74 1.03
CA VAL A 284 -2.31 8.69 2.05
C VAL A 284 -3.25 7.64 1.48
N ASP A 285 -2.89 6.37 1.54
CA ASP A 285 -3.71 5.32 0.94
C ASP A 285 -4.94 4.98 1.81
N ALA A 286 -4.88 5.30 3.11
CA ALA A 286 -6.01 5.27 4.03
C ALA A 286 -5.86 6.36 5.11
N ILE A 287 -6.99 6.82 5.66
CA ILE A 287 -6.96 7.66 6.87
C ILE A 287 -6.51 6.79 8.05
N PRO A 288 -5.52 7.24 8.86
CA PRO A 288 -5.07 6.49 10.02
C PRO A 288 -6.22 6.22 11.00
N PRO A 289 -6.24 5.05 11.68
CA PRO A 289 -7.21 4.80 12.75
C PRO A 289 -6.96 5.71 13.96
N ALA A 290 -7.96 5.82 14.84
CA ALA A 290 -7.84 6.55 16.09
C ALA A 290 -6.58 6.12 16.89
N GLY A 291 -5.85 7.09 17.44
CA GLY A 291 -4.59 6.87 18.15
C GLY A 291 -3.36 6.72 17.24
N SER A 292 -3.52 6.84 15.92
CA SER A 292 -2.42 6.79 14.95
C SER A 292 -2.42 8.04 14.04
N TYR A 293 -1.36 8.20 13.25
CA TYR A 293 -1.24 9.23 12.22
C TYR A 293 -0.27 8.81 11.11
N ALA A 294 -0.34 9.50 9.98
CA ALA A 294 0.50 9.28 8.80
C ALA A 294 1.44 10.49 8.61
N PRO A 295 2.70 10.43 9.09
CA PRO A 295 3.66 11.52 8.93
C PRO A 295 4.05 11.72 7.46
N LEU A 296 3.93 12.97 6.98
CA LEU A 296 4.55 13.39 5.72
C LEU A 296 6.05 13.57 5.93
N PHE A 297 6.43 14.31 6.96
CA PHE A 297 7.81 14.37 7.40
C PHE A 297 7.94 14.83 8.84
N CYS A 298 9.09 14.51 9.42
CA CYS A 298 9.49 14.90 10.75
C CYS A 298 10.87 15.57 10.70
N VAL A 299 11.03 16.69 11.41
CA VAL A 299 12.32 17.32 11.67
C VAL A 299 12.62 17.25 13.16
N GLY A 300 13.83 16.87 13.57
CA GLY A 300 14.14 16.64 14.98
C GLY A 300 15.34 15.73 15.20
N SER A 301 15.67 15.45 16.45
CA SER A 301 16.75 14.53 16.84
C SER A 301 16.23 13.14 17.25
N ASP A 302 15.05 13.10 17.84
CA ASP A 302 14.48 11.91 18.46
C ASP A 302 12.96 12.08 18.69
N ALA A 303 12.31 11.06 19.26
CA ALA A 303 10.86 11.07 19.51
C ALA A 303 10.42 12.11 20.55
N ASN A 304 11.34 12.57 21.40
CA ASN A 304 11.09 13.54 22.45
C ASN A 304 11.36 14.98 22.00
N ASN A 305 12.09 15.19 20.90
CA ASN A 305 12.48 16.50 20.37
C ASN A 305 12.30 16.54 18.85
N CYS A 306 11.05 16.73 18.41
CA CYS A 306 10.72 16.77 17.00
C CYS A 306 9.51 17.66 16.67
N LEU A 307 9.42 18.06 15.41
CA LEU A 307 8.30 18.74 14.79
C LEU A 307 7.86 17.91 13.58
N THR A 308 6.58 17.52 13.56
CA THR A 308 6.05 16.57 12.57
C THR A 308 4.87 17.19 11.83
N LEU A 309 4.89 17.11 10.49
CA LEU A 309 3.72 17.34 9.63
C LEU A 309 3.08 15.98 9.32
N TYR A 310 1.79 15.81 9.59
CA TYR A 310 1.12 14.50 9.46
C TYR A 310 -0.36 14.61 9.12
N VAL A 311 -0.95 13.54 8.59
CA VAL A 311 -2.41 13.38 8.50
C VAL A 311 -2.91 12.65 9.72
N GLY A 312 -3.88 13.23 10.41
CA GLY A 312 -4.50 12.66 11.62
C GLY A 312 -5.64 11.70 11.30
N ALA A 313 -6.13 11.01 12.33
CA ALA A 313 -7.30 10.12 12.23
C ALA A 313 -8.61 10.86 11.94
N ASP A 314 -8.65 12.18 12.16
CA ASP A 314 -9.74 13.09 11.80
C ASP A 314 -9.70 13.53 10.33
N ALA A 315 -8.82 12.92 9.53
CA ALA A 315 -8.60 13.23 8.13
C ALA A 315 -8.16 14.68 7.88
N LYS A 316 -7.51 15.35 8.84
CA LYS A 316 -6.93 16.68 8.64
C LYS A 316 -5.41 16.63 8.53
N LEU A 317 -4.82 17.65 7.92
CA LEU A 317 -3.38 17.87 7.98
C LEU A 317 -3.04 18.58 9.29
N HIS A 318 -2.10 18.06 10.05
CA HIS A 318 -1.68 18.57 11.36
C HIS A 318 -0.19 18.85 11.42
N ALA A 319 0.19 19.75 12.32
CA ALA A 319 1.56 19.89 12.78
C ALA A 319 1.62 19.92 14.31
N LYS A 320 2.56 19.15 14.86
CA LYS A 320 2.82 19.11 16.31
C LYS A 320 4.31 19.19 16.59
N ALA A 321 4.68 19.90 17.65
CA ALA A 321 6.02 19.87 18.22
C ALA A 321 6.03 19.09 19.54
N ILE A 322 7.07 18.30 19.76
CA ILE A 322 7.33 17.55 21.00
C ILE A 322 8.68 18.05 21.55
N ILE A 323 8.71 18.39 22.84
CA ILE A 323 9.92 18.78 23.57
C ILE A 323 9.99 18.02 24.89
N GLY A 324 11.12 17.36 25.15
CA GLY A 324 11.29 16.54 26.34
C GLY A 324 10.19 15.46 26.50
N GLY A 325 9.63 14.98 25.38
CA GLY A 325 8.55 13.98 25.37
C GLY A 325 7.15 14.56 25.58
N THR A 326 7.00 15.88 25.75
CA THR A 326 5.70 16.54 25.92
C THR A 326 5.32 17.27 24.65
N GLN A 327 4.08 17.06 24.18
CA GLN A 327 3.55 17.84 23.07
C GLN A 327 3.35 19.30 23.50
N LEU A 328 3.86 20.23 22.70
CA LEU A 328 3.64 21.65 22.92
C LEU A 328 2.25 22.06 22.45
N GLY A 329 1.32 22.21 23.40
CA GLY A 329 -0.05 22.65 23.12
C GLY A 329 -0.84 21.66 22.25
N GLU A 330 -1.97 22.13 21.73
CA GLU A 330 -2.74 21.36 20.75
C GLU A 330 -2.05 21.38 19.39
N ALA A 331 -2.17 20.28 18.64
CA ALA A 331 -1.70 20.24 17.27
C ALA A 331 -2.46 21.30 16.44
N VAL A 332 -1.74 22.03 15.60
CA VAL A 332 -2.37 22.94 14.65
C VAL A 332 -2.88 22.11 13.48
N SER A 333 -4.08 22.38 12.98
CA SER A 333 -4.67 21.66 11.85
C SER A 333 -5.04 22.58 10.69
N ALA A 334 -4.97 22.07 9.46
CA ALA A 334 -5.44 22.73 8.25
C ALA A 334 -6.21 21.76 7.35
N GLY A 335 -7.42 22.18 6.98
CA GLY A 335 -8.29 21.54 5.98
C GLY A 335 -8.50 20.02 6.17
N THR A 336 -9.08 19.39 5.15
CA THR A 336 -9.36 17.95 5.13
C THR A 336 -8.59 17.30 3.99
N VAL A 337 -8.03 16.14 4.26
CA VAL A 337 -7.35 15.25 3.32
C VAL A 337 -8.26 14.06 3.03
N THR A 338 -8.39 13.69 1.77
CA THR A 338 -9.15 12.50 1.36
C THR A 338 -8.18 11.37 1.04
N ALA A 339 -8.40 10.18 1.62
CA ALA A 339 -7.60 9.00 1.30
C ALA A 339 -7.64 8.68 -0.20
N GLY A 340 -6.52 8.23 -0.76
CA GLY A 340 -6.37 7.97 -2.18
C GLY A 340 -6.32 9.21 -3.07
N THR A 341 -6.47 10.42 -2.52
CA THR A 341 -6.36 11.68 -3.28
C THR A 341 -5.04 12.37 -2.96
N ALA A 342 -4.38 12.90 -3.98
CA ALA A 342 -3.18 13.68 -3.76
C ALA A 342 -3.48 15.05 -3.14
N PHE A 343 -2.56 15.52 -2.31
CA PHE A 343 -2.60 16.83 -1.68
C PHE A 343 -1.17 17.36 -1.53
N ALA A 344 -1.04 18.67 -1.32
CA ALA A 344 0.22 19.32 -0.98
C ALA A 344 0.15 19.83 0.47
N GLY A 345 1.09 19.39 1.29
CA GLY A 345 1.29 19.85 2.66
C GLY A 345 2.59 20.64 2.79
N GLY A 346 2.51 21.82 3.40
CA GLY A 346 3.66 22.68 3.67
C GLY A 346 3.78 22.97 5.16
N LEU A 347 5.01 23.04 5.65
CA LEU A 347 5.34 23.44 7.01
C LEU A 347 6.52 24.39 6.98
N ARG A 348 6.39 25.52 7.68
CA ARG A 348 7.54 26.37 8.02
C ARG A 348 7.69 26.47 9.52
N TRP A 349 8.92 26.64 9.98
CA TRP A 349 9.23 26.71 11.40
C TRP A 349 10.40 27.66 11.67
N SER A 350 10.41 28.20 12.87
CA SER A 350 11.44 29.06 13.43
C SER A 350 11.50 28.86 14.95
N GLU A 351 12.45 29.51 15.61
CA GLU A 351 12.54 29.52 17.08
C GLU A 351 11.26 30.05 17.75
N ALA A 352 10.50 30.89 17.04
CA ALA A 352 9.26 31.51 17.53
C ALA A 352 8.00 30.67 17.30
N GLY A 353 8.07 29.58 16.52
CA GLY A 353 6.91 28.72 16.25
C GLY A 353 6.89 28.14 14.85
N TYR A 354 5.73 27.61 14.48
CA TYR A 354 5.52 26.94 13.20
C TYR A 354 4.15 27.25 12.60
N ALA A 355 4.06 27.14 11.28
CA ALA A 355 2.82 27.31 10.53
C ALA A 355 2.75 26.29 9.39
N LEU A 356 1.55 25.78 9.13
CA LEU A 356 1.31 24.78 8.08
C LEU A 356 0.26 25.27 7.07
N VAL A 357 0.29 24.69 5.88
CA VAL A 357 -0.64 24.96 4.78
C VAL A 357 -1.05 23.65 4.10
N LEU A 358 -2.29 23.59 3.66
CA LEU A 358 -2.82 22.51 2.81
C LEU A 358 -3.31 23.12 1.49
N ASN A 359 -2.85 22.58 0.36
CA ASN A 359 -3.34 22.92 -0.99
C ASN A 359 -3.44 24.44 -1.28
N GLY A 360 -2.45 25.20 -0.83
CA GLY A 360 -2.35 26.65 -1.10
C GLY A 360 -3.29 27.52 -0.26
N ALA A 361 -3.98 26.95 0.73
CA ALA A 361 -4.81 27.69 1.67
C ALA A 361 -4.00 28.64 2.58
N ASP A 362 -4.70 29.46 3.36
CA ASP A 362 -4.06 30.35 4.33
C ASP A 362 -3.25 29.57 5.38
N PRO A 363 -1.97 29.92 5.62
CA PRO A 363 -1.17 29.27 6.66
C PRO A 363 -1.82 29.42 8.03
N VAL A 364 -1.94 28.31 8.75
CA VAL A 364 -2.40 28.27 10.15
C VAL A 364 -1.19 27.94 11.01
N GLY A 365 -0.94 28.72 12.07
CA GLY A 365 0.26 28.56 12.89
C GLY A 365 0.06 28.78 14.37
N VAL A 366 1.11 28.46 15.11
CA VAL A 366 1.20 28.62 16.57
C VAL A 366 2.52 29.27 16.93
N THR A 367 2.49 30.13 17.94
CA THR A 367 3.69 30.66 18.58
C THR A 367 4.16 29.66 19.63
N ALA A 368 5.35 29.12 19.48
CA ALA A 368 5.92 28.12 20.38
C ALA A 368 7.44 28.11 20.28
N THR A 369 8.14 27.98 21.41
CA THR A 369 9.60 27.81 21.40
C THR A 369 9.94 26.40 20.95
N LEU A 370 10.60 26.25 19.80
CA LEU A 370 11.02 24.94 19.28
C LEU A 370 12.39 24.52 19.83
N PRO A 371 12.67 23.21 19.96
CA PRO A 371 14.00 22.75 20.31
C PRO A 371 14.93 22.89 19.11
N ALA A 372 16.23 22.68 19.31
CA ALA A 372 17.14 22.51 18.19
C ALA A 372 16.79 21.21 17.44
N LEU A 373 16.62 21.31 16.12
CA LEU A 373 16.18 20.21 15.27
C LEU A 373 17.38 19.70 14.45
N PHE A 374 17.65 18.38 14.51
CA PHE A 374 18.85 17.77 13.93
C PHE A 374 18.50 16.54 13.09
N GLY A 375 17.82 16.76 11.97
CA GLY A 375 17.46 15.68 11.07
C GLY A 375 16.15 15.93 10.35
N LEU A 376 15.96 15.20 9.26
CA LEU A 376 14.75 15.23 8.45
C LEU A 376 14.41 13.81 8.00
N LEU A 377 13.25 13.33 8.41
CA LEU A 377 12.72 12.01 8.11
C LEU A 377 11.46 12.16 7.23
N PRO A 378 11.54 11.95 5.91
CA PRO A 378 10.37 11.95 5.05
C PRO A 378 9.61 10.62 5.20
N GLY A 379 8.29 10.69 5.28
CA GLY A 379 7.36 9.56 5.27
C GLY A 379 7.33 8.72 6.55
N ARG A 380 8.03 9.15 7.59
CA ARG A 380 8.05 8.56 8.92
C ARG A 380 8.37 9.61 9.98
N ASP A 381 8.26 9.24 11.24
CA ASP A 381 8.78 10.03 12.35
C ASP A 381 9.74 9.22 13.24
N TYR A 382 10.15 9.81 14.36
CA TYR A 382 11.01 9.16 15.35
C TYR A 382 10.26 8.22 16.30
N ALA A 383 8.93 8.29 16.35
CA ALA A 383 8.09 7.38 17.13
C ALA A 383 7.76 6.08 16.37
N GLY A 384 8.13 5.97 15.10
CA GLY A 384 7.95 4.77 14.28
C GLY A 384 6.63 4.74 13.52
N TYR A 385 5.93 5.87 13.38
CA TYR A 385 4.79 6.00 12.48
C TYR A 385 5.27 6.17 11.04
N TYR A 386 4.44 5.73 10.08
CA TYR A 386 4.75 5.76 8.64
C TYR A 386 3.58 6.37 7.86
N LEU A 387 3.89 7.02 6.74
CA LEU A 387 2.92 7.66 5.85
C LEU A 387 1.85 6.68 5.35
N ASN A 388 2.23 5.44 5.04
CA ASN A 388 1.39 4.45 4.37
C ASN A 388 0.74 5.01 3.10
N GLY A 389 1.60 5.46 2.20
CA GLY A 389 1.18 6.11 0.98
C GLY A 389 2.36 6.50 0.11
N ARG A 390 2.18 7.53 -0.72
CA ARG A 390 3.20 8.02 -1.63
C ARG A 390 3.50 9.48 -1.39
N GLN A 391 4.75 9.89 -1.63
CA GLN A 391 5.15 11.29 -1.58
C GLN A 391 6.14 11.68 -2.67
N ARG A 392 6.10 12.96 -3.02
CA ARG A 392 7.10 13.66 -3.83
C ARG A 392 7.54 14.90 -3.08
N PRO A 393 8.84 15.03 -2.77
CA PRO A 393 9.35 16.26 -2.19
C PRO A 393 9.24 17.37 -3.24
N THR A 394 8.52 18.45 -2.89
CA THR A 394 8.46 19.66 -3.71
C THR A 394 9.63 20.58 -3.38
N GLY A 395 10.06 20.62 -2.12
CA GLY A 395 11.31 21.26 -1.73
C GLY A 395 11.49 21.44 -0.22
N PHE A 396 12.74 21.67 0.16
CA PHE A 396 13.16 22.06 1.50
C PHE A 396 14.10 23.25 1.43
N TRP A 397 13.95 24.19 2.37
CA TRP A 397 14.71 25.43 2.40
C TRP A 397 15.11 25.78 3.83
N GLY A 398 16.37 26.19 4.06
CA GLY A 398 16.84 26.79 5.32
C GLY A 398 16.41 28.23 5.56
N ARG A 399 15.29 28.64 4.97
CA ARG A 399 14.69 29.96 5.16
C ARG A 399 13.19 29.82 5.34
N LEU A 400 12.59 30.81 5.98
CA LEU A 400 11.16 30.95 6.05
C LEU A 400 10.64 31.45 4.69
N LEU A 401 9.73 30.70 4.09
CA LEU A 401 8.91 31.25 3.01
C LEU A 401 7.88 32.23 3.57
N SER A 402 7.64 33.31 2.83
CA SER A 402 6.52 34.22 3.10
C SER A 402 5.19 33.46 2.96
N ASP A 403 4.09 34.01 3.49
CA ASP A 403 2.77 33.38 3.38
C ASP A 403 2.37 33.18 1.91
N SER A 404 2.60 34.20 1.08
CA SER A 404 2.32 34.13 -0.35
C SER A 404 3.18 33.08 -1.05
N ASP A 405 4.48 33.01 -0.76
CA ASP A 405 5.37 31.99 -1.34
C ASP A 405 4.97 30.57 -0.90
N LEU A 406 4.64 30.40 0.38
CA LEU A 406 4.26 29.11 0.95
C LEU A 406 2.95 28.62 0.32
N LYS A 407 1.95 29.49 0.18
CA LYS A 407 0.69 29.20 -0.54
C LYS A 407 0.95 28.81 -2.00
N ALA A 408 1.67 29.66 -2.73
CA ALA A 408 1.90 29.48 -4.16
C ALA A 408 2.66 28.19 -4.48
N LYS A 409 3.56 27.75 -3.59
CA LYS A 409 4.33 26.52 -3.77
C LYS A 409 3.62 25.27 -3.22
N CYS A 410 2.67 25.42 -2.29
CA CYS A 410 1.96 24.31 -1.67
C CYS A 410 0.72 23.89 -2.46
N VAL A 411 0.87 23.68 -3.77
CA VAL A 411 -0.20 23.25 -4.66
C VAL A 411 0.11 21.88 -5.26
N VAL A 412 -0.93 21.12 -5.61
CA VAL A 412 -0.77 19.86 -6.34
C VAL A 412 -0.40 20.18 -7.79
N GLY A 413 0.75 19.68 -8.23
CA GLY A 413 1.24 19.79 -9.60
C GLY A 413 0.76 18.62 -10.45
N GLY A 414 0.70 18.82 -11.78
CA GLY A 414 0.00 18.00 -12.78
C GLY A 414 0.49 16.57 -13.03
N VAL A 415 1.00 15.86 -12.02
CA VAL A 415 1.19 14.40 -12.08
C VAL A 415 0.37 13.69 -10.99
N TYR A 416 -0.43 14.42 -10.21
CA TYR A 416 -1.54 13.85 -9.44
C TYR A 416 -2.85 14.67 -9.52
N ALA A 417 -2.90 15.68 -10.39
CA ALA A 417 -4.08 16.51 -10.61
C ALA A 417 -4.97 15.88 -11.69
#